data_AF-A0A6I1MIL2-F1
#
_entry.id   AF-A0A6I1MIL2-F1
#
_cell.length_a   1.000
_cell.length_b   1.000
_cell.length_c   1.000
_cell.angle_alpha   90.00
_cell.angle_beta   90.00
_cell.angle_gamma   90.00
#
_symmetry.space_group_name_H-M   'P 1'
#
loop_
_entity.id
_entity.type
_entity.pdbx_description
1 polymer ?
#
loop_
_entity_poly.entity_id
_entity_poly.type
_entity_poly.pdbx_seq_one_letter_code
_entity_poly.pdbx_strand_id
1 'polypeptide(L)'
;MYKEKVKINFLNKTKDVLDYFIDEINKKDKEFNLLKNENLKLKERIKTLENKLLELGELELEHKEAVIVEEVKRENKILKSDNSFINDEALMCKQLTFDGFSSVNSKGIISSRNNFYVKVWNGRIKGETALTSLGYSTTKGKQIRWDILKNRAIPELGLEKTKLIIKKFINYNGKSPRQKRALGEWKFDLDRLNNL
;
A
#
# COMPACT_ATOMS: atom_id res chain seq x y z
N MET A 1 1.51 -43.00 71.40
CA MET A 1 2.60 -42.00 71.33
C MET A 1 3.48 -42.09 70.08
N TYR A 2 4.11 -43.23 69.73
CA TYR A 2 5.06 -43.28 68.59
C TYR A 2 4.42 -42.97 67.22
N LYS A 3 3.27 -43.57 66.90
CA LYS A 3 2.54 -43.35 65.64
C LYS A 3 2.16 -41.88 65.41
N GLU A 4 1.88 -41.16 66.50
CA GLU A 4 1.45 -39.77 66.47
C GLU A 4 2.62 -38.82 66.16
N LYS A 5 3.81 -39.09 66.73
CA LYS A 5 5.04 -38.36 66.39
C LYS A 5 5.42 -38.52 64.92
N VAL A 6 5.29 -39.73 64.37
CA VAL A 6 5.58 -40.00 62.95
C VAL A 6 4.61 -39.23 62.05
N LYS A 7 3.32 -39.21 62.39
CA LYS A 7 2.30 -38.45 61.65
C LYS A 7 2.58 -36.95 61.67
N ILE A 8 2.92 -36.37 62.83
CA ILE A 8 3.26 -34.95 62.94
C ILE A 8 4.48 -34.60 62.08
N ASN A 9 5.54 -35.43 62.11
CA ASN A 9 6.73 -35.20 61.30
C ASN A 9 6.43 -35.24 59.80
N PHE A 10 5.59 -36.19 59.36
CA PHE A 10 5.16 -36.25 57.96
C PHE A 10 4.38 -35.00 57.54
N LEU A 11 3.45 -34.54 58.38
CA LEU A 11 2.65 -33.34 58.12
C LEU A 11 3.53 -32.09 58.04
N ASN A 12 4.52 -31.94 58.93
CA ASN A 12 5.45 -30.83 58.89
C ASN A 12 6.27 -30.82 57.60
N LYS A 13 6.83 -31.96 57.19
CA LYS A 13 7.56 -32.05 55.91
C LYS A 13 6.67 -31.72 54.71
N THR A 14 5.42 -32.17 54.73
CA THR A 14 4.46 -31.86 53.67
C THR A 14 4.16 -30.37 53.63
N LYS A 15 4.02 -29.73 54.79
CA LYS A 15 3.84 -28.30 54.92
C LYS A 15 5.02 -27.52 54.35
N ASP A 16 6.25 -27.89 54.70
CA ASP A 16 7.46 -27.20 54.21
C ASP A 16 7.56 -27.25 52.67
N VAL A 17 7.20 -28.39 52.07
CA VAL A 17 7.16 -28.53 50.60
C VAL A 17 6.06 -27.67 49.98
N LEU A 18 4.88 -27.60 50.60
CA LEU A 18 3.80 -26.75 50.13
C LEU A 18 4.15 -25.26 50.22
N ASP A 19 4.75 -24.84 51.34
CA ASP A 19 5.20 -23.47 51.56
C ASP A 19 6.23 -23.06 50.49
N TYR A 20 7.18 -23.95 50.15
CA TYR A 20 8.12 -23.73 49.04
C TYR A 20 7.41 -23.53 47.69
N PHE A 21 6.42 -24.35 47.35
CA PHE A 21 5.70 -24.21 46.09
C PHE A 21 4.85 -22.93 46.05
N ILE A 22 4.27 -22.53 47.18
CA ILE A 22 3.53 -21.26 47.31
C ILE A 22 4.47 -20.09 47.04
N ASP A 23 5.67 -20.09 47.61
CA ASP A 23 6.67 -19.04 47.38
C ASP A 23 7.11 -18.97 45.91
N GLU A 24 7.33 -20.11 45.27
CA GLU A 24 7.72 -20.15 43.86
C GLU A 24 6.59 -19.67 42.93
N ILE A 25 5.33 -20.03 43.23
CA ILE A 25 4.16 -19.50 42.51
C ILE A 25 4.07 -17.98 42.68
N ASN A 26 4.20 -17.47 43.90
CA ASN A 26 4.16 -16.03 44.18
C ASN A 26 5.29 -15.27 43.45
N LYS A 27 6.47 -15.87 43.34
CA LYS A 27 7.59 -15.31 42.58
C LYS A 27 7.28 -15.26 41.09
N LYS A 28 6.70 -16.33 40.52
CA LYS A 28 6.30 -16.38 39.12
C LYS A 28 5.15 -15.43 38.79
N ASP A 29 4.21 -15.23 39.70
CA ASP A 29 3.14 -14.23 39.54
C ASP A 29 3.70 -12.80 39.51
N LYS A 30 4.70 -12.50 40.34
CA LYS A 30 5.39 -11.19 40.28
C LYS A 30 6.12 -10.99 38.95
N GLU A 31 6.84 -12.00 38.48
CA GLU A 31 7.54 -11.99 37.19
C GLU A 31 6.55 -11.79 36.02
N PHE A 32 5.43 -12.51 36.03
CA PHE A 32 4.38 -12.37 35.04
C PHE A 32 3.76 -10.97 35.02
N ASN A 33 3.48 -10.39 36.18
CA ASN A 33 2.94 -9.04 36.29
C ASN A 33 3.93 -7.97 35.79
N LEU A 34 5.22 -8.15 36.03
CA LEU A 34 6.26 -7.28 35.50
C LEU A 34 6.28 -7.32 33.97
N LEU A 35 6.35 -8.53 33.38
CA LEU A 35 6.33 -8.73 31.93
C LEU A 35 5.05 -8.18 31.28
N LYS A 36 3.91 -8.34 31.94
CA LYS A 36 2.62 -7.78 31.49
C LYS A 36 2.67 -6.25 31.41
N ASN A 37 3.25 -5.59 32.40
CA ASN A 37 3.42 -4.14 32.42
C ASN A 37 4.40 -3.64 31.35
N GLU A 38 5.51 -4.36 31.13
CA GLU A 38 6.44 -4.05 30.05
C GLU A 38 5.80 -4.19 28.67
N ASN A 39 5.01 -5.24 28.45
CA ASN A 39 4.27 -5.44 27.22
C ASN A 39 3.27 -4.31 26.95
N LEU A 40 2.61 -3.81 28.01
CA LEU A 40 1.70 -2.65 27.91
C LEU A 40 2.46 -1.40 27.45
N LYS A 41 3.61 -1.09 28.06
CA LYS A 41 4.46 0.05 27.68
C LYS A 41 4.96 -0.06 26.24
N LEU A 42 5.32 -1.27 25.79
CA LEU A 42 5.74 -1.52 24.41
C LEU A 42 4.59 -1.27 23.42
N LYS A 43 3.36 -1.71 23.74
CA LYS A 43 2.18 -1.44 22.91
C LYS A 43 1.89 0.05 22.78
N GLU A 44 1.98 0.80 23.86
CA GLU A 44 1.83 2.27 23.83
C GLU A 44 2.89 2.92 22.95
N ARG A 45 4.16 2.49 23.08
CA ARG A 45 5.26 3.02 22.25
C ARG A 45 5.09 2.70 20.77
N ILE A 46 4.64 1.49 20.42
CA ILE A 46 4.33 1.12 19.03
C ILE A 46 3.26 2.05 18.47
N LYS A 47 2.17 2.26 19.20
CA LYS A 47 1.09 3.17 18.78
C LYS A 47 1.59 4.61 18.56
N THR A 48 2.48 5.10 19.44
CA THR A 48 3.08 6.43 19.25
C THR A 48 3.96 6.49 17.99
N LEU A 49 4.72 5.43 17.69
CA LEU A 49 5.55 5.39 16.49
C LEU A 49 4.72 5.30 15.20
N GLU A 50 3.62 4.53 15.22
CA GLU A 50 2.67 4.46 14.10
C GLU A 50 2.07 5.83 13.78
N ASN A 51 1.67 6.59 14.81
CA ASN A 51 1.17 7.96 14.63
C ASN A 51 2.24 8.89 14.05
N LYS A 52 3.49 8.85 14.56
CA LYS A 52 4.59 9.66 14.01
C LYS A 52 4.91 9.31 12.56
N LEU A 53 4.80 8.04 12.21
CA LEU A 53 5.03 7.60 10.83
C LEU A 53 3.93 8.08 9.89
N LEU A 54 2.69 8.17 10.38
CA LEU A 54 1.58 8.79 9.64
C LEU A 54 1.84 10.30 9.41
N GLU A 55 2.19 11.04 10.46
CA GLU A 55 2.51 12.47 10.38
C GLU A 55 3.68 12.75 9.40
N LEU A 56 4.74 11.94 9.44
CA LEU A 56 5.86 12.07 8.49
C LEU A 56 5.43 11.79 7.05
N GLY A 57 4.51 10.85 6.83
CA GLY A 57 3.97 10.56 5.52
C GLY A 57 3.15 11.71 4.94
N GLU A 58 2.37 12.40 5.80
CA GLU A 58 1.63 13.61 5.42
C GLU A 58 2.57 14.77 5.04
N LEU A 59 3.61 15.02 5.85
CA LEU A 59 4.63 16.03 5.56
C LEU A 59 5.40 15.74 4.25
N GLU A 60 5.70 14.48 3.96
CA GLU A 60 6.37 14.10 2.71
C GLU A 60 5.49 14.38 1.49
N LEU A 61 4.18 14.19 1.61
CA LEU A 61 3.22 14.53 0.57
C LEU A 61 3.14 16.04 0.35
N GLU A 62 3.02 16.82 1.42
CA GLU A 62 3.02 18.29 1.35
C GLU A 62 4.29 18.84 0.70
N HIS A 63 5.46 18.30 1.07
CA HIS A 63 6.73 18.71 0.47
C HIS A 63 6.79 18.38 -1.02
N LYS A 64 6.32 17.20 -1.44
CA LYS A 64 6.25 16.82 -2.85
C LYS A 64 5.30 17.71 -3.63
N GLU A 65 4.15 18.07 -3.06
CA GLU A 65 3.21 19.00 -3.67
C GLU A 65 3.82 20.39 -3.84
N ALA A 66 4.51 20.91 -2.82
CA ALA A 66 5.18 22.21 -2.88
C ALA A 66 6.27 22.25 -3.98
N VAL A 67 7.07 21.19 -4.10
CA VAL A 67 8.09 21.07 -5.16
C VAL A 67 7.46 21.06 -6.55
N ILE A 68 6.36 20.33 -6.74
CA ILE A 68 5.63 20.30 -8.03
C ILE A 68 5.07 21.68 -8.37
N VAL A 69 4.47 22.38 -7.40
CA VAL A 69 3.91 23.72 -7.59
C VAL A 69 4.99 24.72 -8.03
N GLU A 70 6.16 24.69 -7.40
CA GLU A 70 7.27 25.56 -7.79
C GLU A 70 7.84 25.23 -9.17
N GLU A 71 7.93 23.95 -9.54
CA GLU A 71 8.36 23.54 -10.88
C GLU A 71 7.38 24.02 -11.96
N VAL A 72 6.07 23.84 -11.74
CA VAL A 72 5.01 24.32 -12.64
C VAL A 72 5.04 25.85 -12.78
N LYS A 73 5.33 26.58 -11.70
CA LYS A 73 5.50 28.05 -11.77
C LYS A 73 6.69 28.44 -12.65
N ARG A 74 7.82 27.73 -12.56
CA ARG A 74 9.01 28.00 -13.41
C ARG A 74 8.72 27.72 -14.88
N GLU A 75 8.11 26.58 -15.21
CA GLU A 75 7.77 26.23 -16.60
C GLU A 75 6.80 27.25 -17.23
N ASN A 76 5.79 27.68 -16.49
CA ASN A 76 4.86 28.72 -16.95
C ASN A 76 5.54 30.07 -17.18
N LYS A 77 6.61 30.39 -16.43
CA LYS A 77 7.39 31.62 -16.64
C LYS A 77 8.20 31.54 -17.94
N ILE A 78 8.79 30.38 -18.25
CA ILE A 78 9.52 30.12 -19.50
C ILE A 78 8.57 30.19 -20.71
N LEU A 79 7.40 29.54 -20.63
CA LEU A 79 6.41 29.59 -21.71
C LEU A 79 5.89 31.01 -21.99
N LYS A 80 5.80 31.86 -20.96
CA LYS A 80 5.41 33.27 -21.12
C LYS A 80 6.51 34.13 -21.73
N SER A 81 7.79 33.82 -21.51
CA SER A 81 8.90 34.50 -22.20
C SER A 81 9.02 34.07 -23.66
N ASP A 82 8.76 32.80 -23.97
CA ASP A 82 8.90 32.24 -25.32
C ASP A 82 7.73 32.65 -26.24
N ASN A 83 6.54 32.92 -25.67
CA ASN A 83 5.39 33.46 -26.41
C ASN A 83 5.52 34.94 -26.81
N SER A 84 6.66 35.60 -26.53
CA SER A 84 6.96 36.93 -27.09
C SER A 84 7.38 36.90 -28.57
N PHE A 85 7.62 35.71 -29.14
CA PHE A 85 8.02 35.53 -30.54
C PHE A 85 6.92 35.02 -31.48
N ILE A 86 5.72 34.71 -30.98
CA ILE A 86 4.60 34.22 -31.79
C ILE A 86 3.45 35.22 -31.72
N ASN A 87 3.59 36.38 -32.38
CA ASN A 87 2.48 37.32 -32.48
C ASN A 87 2.06 37.72 -33.90
N ASP A 88 2.72 37.27 -34.97
CA ASP A 88 2.30 37.67 -36.32
C ASP A 88 1.80 36.54 -37.24
N GLU A 89 2.15 35.27 -37.00
CA GLU A 89 1.71 34.15 -37.88
C GLU A 89 0.45 33.39 -37.41
N ALA A 90 0.10 33.45 -36.13
CA ALA A 90 -1.04 32.70 -35.57
C ALA A 90 -2.42 33.33 -35.88
N LEU A 91 -2.46 34.52 -36.48
CA LEU A 91 -3.71 35.19 -36.88
C LEU A 91 -4.28 34.68 -38.22
N MET A 92 -3.52 33.91 -39.01
CA MET A 92 -3.95 33.47 -40.35
C MET A 92 -4.69 32.11 -40.38
N CYS A 93 -4.72 31.34 -39.29
CA CYS A 93 -5.37 30.01 -39.28
C CYS A 93 -6.80 29.99 -38.70
N LYS A 94 -7.47 31.14 -38.55
CA LYS A 94 -8.82 31.22 -37.92
C LYS A 94 -10.00 31.49 -38.86
N GLN A 95 -9.81 31.44 -40.17
CA GLN A 95 -10.90 31.47 -41.13
C GLN A 95 -10.78 30.26 -42.03
N LEU A 96 -11.46 29.17 -41.67
CA LEU A 96 -12.12 28.19 -42.55
C LEU A 96 -12.66 27.03 -41.68
N THR A 97 -13.88 26.59 -41.97
CA THR A 97 -14.76 25.61 -41.25
C THR A 97 -15.52 26.23 -40.06
N PHE A 98 -16.79 26.65 -40.14
CA PHE A 98 -18.05 26.04 -40.61
C PHE A 98 -18.57 24.91 -39.71
N ASP A 99 -19.57 25.29 -38.89
CA ASP A 99 -20.63 24.57 -38.18
C ASP A 99 -20.38 23.19 -37.54
N GLY A 100 -20.44 23.18 -36.19
CA GLY A 100 -20.79 22.01 -35.38
C GLY A 100 -19.61 21.36 -34.64
N PHE A 101 -19.78 21.18 -33.33
CA PHE A 101 -18.85 20.61 -32.34
C PHE A 101 -17.79 21.56 -31.74
N SER A 102 -18.23 22.28 -30.70
CA SER A 102 -17.34 22.79 -29.65
C SER A 102 -16.86 21.66 -28.74
N SER A 103 -15.57 21.32 -28.76
CA SER A 103 -14.72 21.39 -27.55
C SER A 103 -13.26 21.16 -27.95
N VAL A 104 -12.42 22.12 -27.64
CA VAL A 104 -10.99 22.15 -27.95
C VAL A 104 -10.27 21.06 -27.14
N ASN A 105 -9.63 20.13 -27.86
CA ASN A 105 -8.69 19.15 -27.30
C ASN A 105 -7.39 19.87 -26.86
N SER A 106 -7.21 20.13 -25.57
CA SER A 106 -5.90 20.43 -24.99
C SER A 106 -5.27 19.13 -24.46
N LYS A 107 -4.32 18.58 -25.23
CA LYS A 107 -3.43 17.49 -24.80
C LYS A 107 -2.48 18.02 -23.71
N GLY A 108 -2.85 17.88 -22.45
CA GLY A 108 -1.93 18.02 -21.32
C GLY A 108 -1.42 16.65 -20.86
N ILE A 109 -0.17 16.33 -21.15
CA ILE A 109 0.53 15.17 -20.56
C ILE A 109 1.20 15.69 -19.29
N ILE A 110 0.74 15.25 -18.12
CA ILE A 110 1.40 15.54 -16.83
C ILE A 110 2.20 14.29 -16.46
N SER A 111 3.53 14.35 -16.54
CA SER A 111 4.41 13.32 -16.03
C SER A 111 4.70 13.57 -14.55
N SER A 112 4.14 12.75 -13.66
CA SER A 112 4.52 12.71 -12.24
C SER A 112 5.51 11.56 -12.03
N ARG A 113 6.57 11.82 -11.24
CA ARG A 113 7.71 10.91 -10.95
C ARG A 113 7.36 9.62 -10.20
N ASN A 114 6.08 9.31 -10.02
CA ASN A 114 5.62 7.97 -9.65
C ASN A 114 4.74 7.47 -10.79
N ASN A 115 5.18 6.46 -11.54
CA ASN A 115 4.53 5.84 -12.72
C ASN A 115 3.03 5.51 -12.55
N PHE A 116 2.19 6.53 -12.51
CA PHE A 116 0.74 6.51 -12.62
C PHE A 116 0.38 7.54 -13.68
N TYR A 117 0.14 7.07 -14.92
CA TYR A 117 -0.45 7.91 -15.94
C TYR A 117 -1.94 8.05 -15.61
N VAL A 118 -2.36 9.24 -15.21
CA VAL A 118 -3.77 9.54 -14.97
C VAL A 118 -4.32 10.24 -16.20
N LYS A 119 -4.99 9.48 -17.10
CA LYS A 119 -5.87 10.07 -18.10
C LYS A 119 -7.25 10.26 -17.48
N VAL A 120 -7.58 11.52 -17.17
CA VAL A 120 -8.89 11.88 -16.63
C VAL A 120 -9.92 11.84 -17.76
N TRP A 121 -10.88 10.91 -17.66
CA TRP A 121 -12.10 10.88 -18.46
C TRP A 121 -13.29 10.92 -17.49
N ASN A 122 -14.07 12.00 -17.52
CA ASN A 122 -15.39 12.13 -16.88
C ASN A 122 -15.51 11.58 -15.45
N GLY A 123 -14.69 12.09 -14.52
CA GLY A 123 -14.92 11.94 -13.07
C GLY A 123 -14.81 10.52 -12.48
N ARG A 124 -14.31 9.54 -13.24
CA ARG A 124 -13.95 8.20 -12.72
C ARG A 124 -12.44 8.05 -12.72
N ILE A 125 -11.84 7.83 -11.55
CA ILE A 125 -10.42 7.49 -11.40
C ILE A 125 -10.21 6.10 -12.02
N LYS A 126 -9.95 6.03 -13.33
CA LYS A 126 -9.28 4.89 -13.95
C LYS A 126 -7.79 5.11 -13.80
N GLY A 127 -7.28 4.98 -12.58
CA GLY A 127 -5.85 5.01 -12.34
C GLY A 127 -5.21 3.80 -13.01
N GLU A 128 -4.33 4.02 -13.98
CA GLU A 128 -3.44 2.97 -14.45
C GLU A 128 -2.58 2.53 -13.27
N THR A 129 -2.82 1.33 -12.76
CA THR A 129 -1.90 0.72 -11.80
C THR A 129 -0.52 0.51 -12.41
N ALA A 130 0.50 0.44 -11.55
CA ALA A 130 1.86 0.05 -11.96
C ALA A 130 1.92 -1.27 -12.74
N LEU A 131 0.94 -2.17 -12.56
CA LEU A 131 0.89 -3.42 -13.33
C LEU A 131 0.32 -3.19 -14.74
N THR A 132 -0.72 -2.37 -14.86
CA THR A 132 -1.34 -2.03 -16.15
C THR A 132 -0.43 -1.16 -17.02
N SER A 133 0.39 -0.28 -16.43
CA SER A 133 1.39 0.51 -17.17
C SER A 133 2.48 -0.38 -17.79
N LEU A 134 2.77 -1.53 -17.18
CA LEU A 134 3.66 -2.56 -17.75
C LEU A 134 3.00 -3.42 -18.84
N GLY A 135 1.76 -3.07 -19.23
CA GLY A 135 1.01 -3.70 -20.29
C GLY A 135 0.22 -4.94 -19.85
N TYR A 136 0.13 -5.22 -18.55
CA TYR A 136 -0.68 -6.31 -18.03
C TYR A 136 -2.18 -5.98 -18.21
N SER A 137 -2.94 -6.93 -18.74
CA SER A 137 -4.39 -6.82 -18.90
C SER A 137 -5.02 -8.21 -18.96
N THR A 138 -6.19 -8.38 -18.34
CA THR A 138 -6.99 -9.62 -18.41
C THR A 138 -7.58 -9.88 -19.80
N THR A 139 -7.51 -8.91 -20.72
CA THR A 139 -7.88 -9.11 -22.14
C THR A 139 -6.80 -9.87 -22.91
N LYS A 140 -5.57 -9.97 -22.39
CA LYS A 140 -4.48 -10.73 -23.00
C LYS A 140 -4.57 -12.21 -22.63
N GLY A 141 -4.05 -13.07 -23.53
CA GLY A 141 -3.97 -14.51 -23.30
C GLY A 141 -3.08 -14.88 -22.10
N LYS A 142 -3.33 -16.04 -21.49
CA LYS A 142 -2.66 -16.51 -20.26
C LYS A 142 -1.14 -16.46 -20.35
N GLN A 143 -0.57 -16.94 -21.46
CA GLN A 143 0.88 -16.96 -21.66
C GLN A 143 1.46 -15.54 -21.71
N ILE A 144 0.84 -14.65 -22.50
CA ILE A 144 1.28 -13.26 -22.63
C ILE A 144 1.23 -12.54 -21.28
N ARG A 145 0.16 -12.74 -20.50
CA ARG A 145 0.06 -12.17 -19.15
C ARG A 145 1.16 -12.69 -18.24
N TRP A 146 1.43 -13.98 -18.28
CA TRP A 146 2.50 -14.58 -17.51
C TRP A 146 3.88 -14.04 -17.90
N ASP A 147 4.15 -13.87 -19.19
CA ASP A 147 5.42 -13.31 -19.67
C ASP A 147 5.60 -11.86 -19.19
N ILE A 148 4.53 -11.07 -19.16
CA ILE A 148 4.55 -9.72 -18.57
C ILE A 148 4.83 -9.79 -17.07
N LEU A 149 4.18 -10.70 -16.34
CA LEU A 149 4.41 -10.86 -14.91
C LEU A 149 5.85 -11.28 -14.62
N LYS A 150 6.34 -12.32 -15.28
CA LYS A 150 7.65 -12.92 -15.04
C LYS A 150 8.81 -12.04 -15.52
N ASN A 151 8.71 -11.48 -16.72
CA ASN A 151 9.83 -10.82 -17.38
C ASN A 151 9.81 -9.30 -17.26
N ARG A 152 8.71 -8.70 -16.78
CA ARG A 152 8.60 -7.23 -16.59
C ARG A 152 8.19 -6.86 -15.18
N ALA A 153 7.04 -7.32 -14.72
CA ALA A 153 6.47 -6.88 -13.44
C ALA A 153 7.27 -7.34 -12.22
N ILE A 154 7.68 -8.61 -12.14
CA ILE A 154 8.50 -9.11 -11.02
C ILE A 154 9.87 -8.41 -10.98
N PRO A 155 10.62 -8.27 -12.09
CA PRO A 155 11.87 -7.52 -12.10
C PRO A 155 11.72 -6.06 -11.67
N GLU A 156 10.65 -5.38 -12.09
CA GLU A 156 10.50 -3.94 -11.84
C GLU A 156 9.85 -3.61 -10.48
N LEU A 157 8.87 -4.40 -10.05
CA LEU A 157 8.05 -4.12 -8.86
C LEU A 157 8.41 -5.03 -7.68
N GLY A 158 9.02 -6.20 -7.93
CA GLY A 158 9.21 -7.27 -6.97
C GLY A 158 8.01 -8.22 -6.89
N LEU A 159 8.28 -9.47 -6.49
CA LEU A 159 7.28 -10.55 -6.43
C LEU A 159 6.11 -10.21 -5.50
N GLU A 160 6.41 -9.80 -4.26
CA GLU A 160 5.38 -9.54 -3.25
C GLU A 160 4.51 -8.32 -3.59
N LYS A 161 5.11 -7.28 -4.17
CA LYS A 161 4.35 -6.10 -4.64
C LYS A 161 3.44 -6.47 -5.82
N THR A 162 3.91 -7.31 -6.73
CA THR A 162 3.12 -7.83 -7.85
C THR A 162 1.92 -8.64 -7.35
N LYS A 163 2.14 -9.56 -6.40
CA LYS A 163 1.06 -10.32 -5.73
C LYS A 163 0.05 -9.38 -5.06
N LEU A 164 0.52 -8.36 -4.34
CA LEU A 164 -0.35 -7.40 -3.65
C LEU A 164 -1.25 -6.64 -4.61
N ILE A 165 -0.73 -6.19 -5.76
CA ILE A 165 -1.53 -5.47 -6.77
C ILE A 165 -2.63 -6.37 -7.34
N ILE A 166 -2.30 -7.63 -7.67
CA ILE A 166 -3.29 -8.59 -8.17
C ILE A 166 -4.35 -8.91 -7.10
N LYS A 167 -3.95 -9.07 -5.82
CA LYS A 167 -4.90 -9.21 -4.70
C LYS A 167 -5.83 -8.01 -4.60
N LYS A 168 -5.33 -6.77 -4.77
CA LYS A 168 -6.16 -5.56 -4.78
C LYS A 168 -7.19 -5.58 -5.92
N PHE A 169 -6.82 -6.05 -7.12
CA PHE A 169 -7.78 -6.20 -8.22
C PHE A 169 -8.90 -7.19 -7.89
N ILE A 170 -8.56 -8.32 -7.28
CA ILE A 170 -9.55 -9.32 -6.86
C ILE A 170 -10.49 -8.73 -5.81
N ASN A 171 -9.95 -8.05 -4.79
CA ASN A 171 -10.73 -7.50 -3.69
C ASN A 171 -11.67 -6.37 -4.16
N TYR A 172 -11.18 -5.46 -5.00
CA TYR A 172 -11.97 -4.34 -5.50
C TYR A 172 -13.12 -4.80 -6.38
N ASN A 173 -12.93 -5.88 -7.14
CA ASN A 173 -13.89 -6.32 -8.15
C ASN A 173 -14.67 -7.58 -7.77
N GLY A 174 -14.37 -8.22 -6.62
CA GLY A 174 -14.88 -9.53 -6.23
C GLY A 174 -16.40 -9.62 -6.08
N LYS A 175 -17.09 -8.48 -5.94
CA LYS A 175 -18.56 -8.40 -5.83
C LYS A 175 -19.25 -8.07 -7.16
N SER A 176 -18.50 -7.83 -8.25
CA SER A 176 -19.07 -7.40 -9.54
C SER A 176 -19.32 -8.58 -10.49
N PRO A 177 -20.58 -8.93 -10.81
CA PRO A 177 -20.89 -10.01 -11.75
C PRO A 177 -20.31 -9.76 -13.15
N ARG A 178 -20.21 -8.48 -13.54
CA ARG A 178 -19.67 -8.04 -14.84
C ARG A 178 -18.17 -8.32 -15.00
N GLN A 179 -17.46 -8.65 -13.92
CA GLN A 179 -16.02 -8.89 -13.93
C GLN A 179 -15.64 -10.35 -13.62
N LYS A 180 -16.60 -11.28 -13.65
CA LYS A 180 -16.36 -12.71 -13.35
C LYS A 180 -15.20 -13.32 -14.15
N ARG A 181 -15.08 -12.96 -15.44
CA ARG A 181 -13.96 -13.40 -16.29
C ARG A 181 -12.62 -12.85 -15.81
N ALA A 182 -12.51 -11.53 -15.62
CA ALA A 182 -11.29 -10.88 -15.15
C ALA A 182 -10.85 -11.40 -13.77
N LEU A 183 -11.81 -11.63 -12.87
CA LEU A 183 -11.57 -12.26 -11.57
C LEU A 183 -10.96 -13.66 -11.70
N GLY A 184 -11.44 -14.48 -12.64
CA GLY A 184 -10.87 -15.81 -12.90
C GLY A 184 -9.42 -15.73 -13.37
N GLU A 185 -9.11 -14.79 -14.27
CA GLU A 185 -7.74 -14.59 -14.76
C GLU A 185 -6.80 -14.08 -13.66
N TRP A 186 -7.22 -13.11 -12.84
CA TRP A 186 -6.42 -12.61 -11.72
C TRP A 186 -6.15 -13.68 -10.67
N LYS A 187 -7.14 -14.52 -10.35
CA LYS A 187 -6.95 -15.65 -9.42
C LYS A 187 -5.94 -16.64 -9.96
N PHE A 188 -6.08 -17.04 -11.23
CA PHE A 188 -5.14 -17.95 -11.88
C PHE A 188 -3.71 -17.40 -11.87
N ASP A 189 -3.55 -16.12 -12.22
CA ASP A 189 -2.23 -15.48 -12.24
C ASP A 189 -1.65 -15.36 -10.82
N LEU A 190 -2.47 -15.06 -9.81
CA LEU A 190 -2.06 -15.01 -8.40
C LEU A 190 -1.63 -16.39 -7.87
N ASP A 191 -2.39 -17.45 -8.17
CA ASP A 191 -2.05 -18.82 -7.78
C ASP A 191 -0.70 -19.22 -8.36
N ARG A 192 -0.46 -18.86 -9.62
CA ARG A 192 0.82 -19.13 -10.29
C ARG A 192 1.99 -18.36 -9.66
N LEU A 193 1.78 -17.12 -9.22
CA LEU A 193 2.79 -16.34 -8.48
C LEU A 193 3.05 -16.88 -7.08
N ASN A 194 2.07 -17.50 -6.43
CA ASN A 194 2.26 -18.11 -5.11
C ASN A 194 3.10 -19.40 -5.17
N ASN A 195 3.21 -20.01 -6.35
CA ASN A 195 4.00 -21.22 -6.61
C ASN A 195 5.40 -20.93 -7.19
N LEU A 196 5.82 -19.66 -7.18
CA LEU A 196 7.19 -19.23 -7.46
C LEU A 196 7.96 -19.07 -6.14
#